data_AF-A0A351L129-F1
#
_entry.id   AF-A0A351L129-F1
#
_cell.length_a   1.000
_cell.length_b   1.000
_cell.length_c   1.000
_cell.angle_alpha   90.00
_cell.angle_beta   90.00
_cell.angle_gamma   90.00
#
_symmetry.space_group_name_H-M   'P 1'
#
loop_
_entity.id
_entity.type
_entity.pdbx_description
1 polymer ?
#
loop_
_entity_poly.entity_id
_entity_poly.type
_entity_poly.pdbx_seq_one_letter_code
_entity_poly.pdbx_strand_id
1 'polypeptide(L)' 'EDLTRANVKRTEIGKGKISLQIAKVDSSTGEIAGTFESEQPSDTDLGAAEPKEVKIRGVFYARLESAKV' A
#
# COMPACT_ATOMS: atom_id res chain seq x y z
N GLU A 1 16.90 -30.16 -10.34
CA GLU A 1 15.87 -29.18 -10.78
C GLU A 1 15.89 -27.81 -10.06
N ASP A 2 16.83 -27.55 -9.13
CA ASP A 2 16.78 -26.40 -8.18
C ASP A 2 16.96 -24.98 -8.74
N LEU A 3 17.49 -24.80 -9.95
CA LEU A 3 17.72 -23.44 -10.51
C LEU A 3 16.53 -22.88 -11.29
N THR A 4 15.47 -23.66 -11.46
CA THR A 4 14.32 -23.30 -12.30
C THR A 4 13.63 -22.01 -11.82
N ARG A 5 13.51 -21.82 -10.50
CA ARG A 5 12.93 -20.60 -9.89
C ARG A 5 13.78 -19.36 -10.13
N ALA A 6 15.11 -19.48 -10.12
CA ALA A 6 16.00 -18.36 -10.39
C ALA A 6 16.03 -17.98 -11.89
N ASN A 7 15.95 -18.99 -12.76
CA ASN A 7 16.09 -18.82 -14.21
C ASN A 7 14.79 -18.40 -14.91
N VAL A 8 13.63 -18.82 -14.41
CA VAL A 8 12.32 -18.46 -14.97
C VAL A 8 11.71 -17.35 -14.12
N LYS A 9 11.85 -16.10 -14.58
CA LYS A 9 11.35 -14.91 -13.88
C LYS A 9 9.82 -14.87 -13.90
N ARG A 10 9.21 -14.53 -12.76
CA ARG A 10 7.76 -14.38 -12.60
C ARG A 10 7.44 -13.01 -12.03
N THR A 11 6.51 -12.30 -12.66
CA THR A 11 6.00 -11.02 -12.19
C THR A 11 4.66 -11.24 -11.51
N GLU A 12 4.70 -11.54 -10.22
CA GLU A 12 3.49 -11.77 -9.43
C GLU A 12 2.85 -10.43 -9.02
N ILE A 13 1.54 -10.30 -9.21
CA ILE A 13 0.78 -9.12 -8.81
C ILE A 13 0.17 -9.39 -7.44
N GLY A 14 0.77 -8.79 -6.40
CA GLY A 14 0.23 -8.79 -5.05
C GLY A 14 -0.94 -7.83 -4.88
N LYS A 15 -1.79 -8.10 -3.88
CA LYS A 15 -2.83 -7.15 -3.42
C LYS A 15 -2.48 -6.67 -2.03
N GLY A 16 -2.52 -5.36 -1.83
CA GLY A 16 -2.43 -4.74 -0.51
C GLY A 16 -3.81 -4.36 0.03
N LYS A 17 -3.89 -4.15 1.34
CA LYS A 17 -5.02 -3.53 2.02
C LYS A 17 -4.53 -2.28 2.74
N ILE A 18 -5.35 -1.25 2.79
CA ILE A 18 -5.05 -0.02 3.53
C ILE A 18 -6.29 0.44 4.29
N SER A 19 -6.08 0.84 5.54
CA SER A 19 -7.08 1.46 6.41
C SER A 19 -6.65 2.88 6.74
N LEU A 20 -7.54 3.85 6.53
CA LEU A 20 -7.31 5.26 6.83
C LEU A 20 -8.21 5.66 8.00
N GLN A 21 -7.60 6.11 9.11
CA GLN A 21 -8.32 6.59 10.28
C GLN A 21 -8.18 8.10 10.38
N ILE A 22 -9.28 8.82 10.15
CA ILE A 22 -9.33 10.28 10.22
C ILE A 22 -9.26 10.73 11.67
N ALA A 23 -8.33 11.64 11.98
CA ALA A 23 -8.13 12.19 13.33
C ALA A 23 -8.38 13.70 13.41
N LYS A 24 -8.18 14.44 12.30
CA LYS A 24 -8.42 15.88 12.19
C LYS A 24 -9.19 16.19 10.93
N VAL A 25 -10.12 17.14 11.03
CA VAL A 25 -10.96 17.62 9.92
C VAL A 25 -11.05 19.13 10.00
N ASP A 26 -10.72 19.81 8.91
CA ASP A 26 -11.04 21.22 8.67
C ASP A 26 -12.13 21.29 7.60
N SER A 27 -13.35 21.64 8.03
CA SER A 27 -14.51 21.73 7.15
C SER A 27 -14.52 22.98 6.28
N SER A 28 -13.74 24.01 6.62
CA SER A 28 -13.71 25.27 5.86
C SER A 28 -12.89 25.10 4.57
N THR A 29 -11.82 24.31 4.63
CA THR A 29 -10.88 24.08 3.53
C THR A 29 -11.03 22.69 2.89
N GLY A 30 -11.78 21.79 3.53
CA GLY A 30 -11.96 20.40 3.12
C GLY A 30 -10.77 19.50 3.48
N GLU A 31 -9.88 19.94 4.37
CA GLU A 31 -8.67 19.21 4.74
C GLU A 31 -8.97 18.13 5.80
N ILE A 32 -8.37 16.95 5.62
CA ILE A 32 -8.41 15.85 6.59
C ILE A 32 -7.00 15.33 6.83
N ALA A 33 -6.72 14.94 8.08
CA ALA A 33 -5.47 14.28 8.44
C ALA A 33 -5.73 13.16 9.44
N GLY A 34 -4.85 12.18 9.47
CA GLY A 34 -5.03 11.01 10.31
C GLY A 34 -3.86 10.04 10.26
N THR A 35 -4.12 8.82 10.70
CA THR A 35 -3.15 7.71 10.66
C THR A 35 -3.61 6.66 9.67
N PHE A 36 -2.66 5.97 9.04
CA PHE A 36 -2.95 4.84 8.17
C PHE A 36 -2.22 3.58 8.62
N GLU A 37 -2.82 2.44 8.31
CA GLU A 37 -2.20 1.12 8.37
C GLU A 37 -2.38 0.44 7.02
N SER A 38 -1.29 -0.03 6.41
CA SER A 38 -1.31 -0.78 5.16
C SER A 38 -0.58 -2.10 5.31
N GLU A 39 -1.17 -3.16 4.77
CA GLU A 39 -0.64 -4.52 4.77
C GLU A 39 -0.47 -4.97 3.31
N GLN A 40 0.74 -5.37 2.93
CA GLN A 40 1.05 -5.82 1.57
C GLN A 40 2.20 -6.84 1.54
N PRO A 41 2.29 -7.69 0.51
CA PRO A 41 3.44 -8.57 0.33
C PRO A 41 4.71 -7.79 -0.01
N SER A 42 5.86 -8.27 0.44
CA SER A 42 7.18 -7.78 0.06
C SER A 42 7.56 -8.21 -1.35
N ASP A 43 8.70 -7.70 -1.82
CA ASP A 43 9.35 -8.20 -3.02
C ASP A 43 9.62 -9.71 -2.96
N THR A 44 9.53 -10.36 -4.13
CA THR A 44 9.74 -11.80 -4.33
C THR A 44 11.00 -12.09 -5.17
N ASP A 45 11.82 -11.09 -5.49
CA ASP A 45 12.94 -11.19 -6.44
C ASP A 45 12.52 -11.90 -7.74
N LEU A 46 11.40 -11.47 -8.33
CA LEU A 46 10.81 -12.06 -9.53
C LEU A 46 10.43 -13.56 -9.37
N GLY A 47 9.90 -13.93 -8.21
CA GLY A 47 9.46 -15.30 -7.90
C GLY A 47 10.58 -16.25 -7.46
N ALA A 48 11.79 -15.71 -7.21
CA ALA A 48 12.91 -16.46 -6.66
C ALA A 48 12.82 -16.63 -5.14
N ALA A 49 12.17 -15.69 -4.44
CA ALA A 49 11.94 -15.71 -3.00
C ALA A 49 10.45 -15.61 -2.65
N GLU A 50 10.08 -16.14 -1.49
CA GLU A 50 8.70 -16.02 -1.00
C GLU A 50 8.44 -14.62 -0.41
N PRO A 51 7.29 -13.99 -0.72
CA PRO A 51 6.95 -12.68 -0.18
C PRO A 51 6.67 -12.77 1.32
N LYS A 52 7.13 -11.78 2.07
CA LYS A 52 6.80 -11.59 3.49
C LYS A 52 5.67 -10.60 3.62
N GLU A 53 4.87 -10.74 4.67
CA GLU A 53 3.84 -9.76 4.99
C GLU A 53 4.47 -8.51 5.63
N VAL A 54 4.23 -7.34 5.03
CA VAL A 54 4.75 -6.06 5.50
C VAL A 54 3.60 -5.19 5.96
N LYS A 55 3.70 -4.72 7.21
CA LYS A 55 2.78 -3.74 7.80
C LYS A 55 3.43 -2.37 7.87
N ILE A 56 2.82 -1.39 7.20
CA ILE A 56 3.29 -0.01 7.13
C ILE A 56 2.29 0.86 7.90
N ARG A 57 2.81 1.65 8.84
CA ARG A 57 2.01 2.61 9.61
C ARG A 57 2.59 4.00 9.46
N GLY A 58 1.72 4.99 9.40
CA GLY A 58 2.15 6.37 9.29
C GLY A 58 1.01 7.36 9.46
N VAL A 59 1.31 8.62 9.15
CA VAL A 59 0.33 9.69 9.09
C VAL A 59 -0.03 9.99 7.65
N PHE A 60 -1.28 10.37 7.40
CA PHE A 60 -1.73 10.82 6.09
C PHE A 60 -2.42 12.18 6.19
N TYR A 61 -2.45 12.88 5.06
CA TYR A 61 -3.15 14.12 4.85
C TYR A 61 -3.85 14.05 3.48
N ALA A 62 -5.06 14.60 3.39
CA ALA A 62 -5.80 14.73 2.15
C ALA A 62 -6.66 15.99 2.17
N ARG A 63 -7.01 16.51 1.00
CA ARG A 63 -7.95 17.62 0.84
C ARG A 63 -9.07 17.20 -0.11
N LEU A 64 -10.30 17.34 0.34
CA LEU A 64 -11.49 17.03 -0.42
C LEU A 64 -11.89 18.24 -1.26
N GLU A 65 -12.00 18.05 -2.57
CA GLU A 65 -12.50 19.06 -3.50
C GLU A 65 -13.67 18.50 -4.30
N SER A 66 -14.64 19.35 -4.64
CA SER A 66 -15.70 18.98 -5.55
C SER A 66 -15.12 18.73 -6.93
N ALA A 67 -15.36 17.53 -7.49
CA ALA A 67 -15.02 17.27 -8.87
C ALA A 67 -15.82 18.23 -9.76
N LYS A 68 -15.12 19.08 -10.53
CA LYS A 68 -15.77 19.84 -11.60
C LYS A 68 -16.19 18.82 -12.67
N VAL A 69 -17.49 18.61 -12.79
CA VAL A 69 -18.13 17.89 -13.90
C VAL A 69 -18.31 18.85 -15.06
#